data_AF-A0A354I8L7-F1
#
_entry.id   AF-A0A354I8L7-F1
#
_cell.length_a   1.000
_cell.length_b   1.000
_cell.length_c   1.000
_cell.angle_alpha   90.00
_cell.angle_beta   90.00
_cell.angle_gamma   90.00
#
_symmetry.space_group_name_H-M   'P 1'
#
loop_
_entity.id
_entity.type
_entity.pdbx_description
1 polymer ?
#
loop_
_entity_poly.entity_id
_entity_poly.type
_entity_poly.pdbx_seq_one_letter_code
_entity_poly.pdbx_strand_id
1 'polypeptide(L)'
;MNNRGQMKSMVYKEKLKIIKRNALTDKEKMRVDQFILSENTNGEFINSLKYLEYHPEDRFVDDSIIVVDACSDTIRGLMMAAQRQGEPSTIVSHPGTTFAGPIIDRKLRIQEIQSVLDVLLTYYEKKYEVICIKPAPMCYMKQLYGIID
;
A
#
# COMPACT_ATOMS: atom_id res chain seq x y z
N MET A 1 21.67 9.54 -19.90
CA MET A 1 22.51 8.68 -19.04
C MET A 1 21.65 8.10 -17.90
N ASN A 2 20.82 7.05 -18.14
CA ASN A 2 20.22 6.24 -17.06
C ASN A 2 19.56 4.89 -17.49
N ASN A 3 20.09 4.17 -18.50
CA ASN A 3 19.45 2.92 -18.97
C ASN A 3 19.55 1.75 -17.96
N ARG A 4 20.61 1.69 -17.13
CA ARG A 4 20.80 0.56 -16.19
C ARG A 4 19.84 0.59 -14.99
N GLY A 5 19.47 1.79 -14.52
CA GLY A 5 18.54 1.95 -13.40
C GLY A 5 17.11 1.56 -13.78
N GLN A 6 16.64 2.01 -14.95
CA GLN A 6 15.32 1.65 -15.48
C GLN A 6 15.19 0.15 -15.73
N MET A 7 16.22 -0.48 -16.31
CA MET A 7 16.22 -1.92 -16.56
C MET A 7 16.14 -2.75 -15.27
N LYS A 8 16.83 -2.34 -14.19
CA LYS A 8 16.75 -3.03 -12.89
C LYS A 8 15.38 -2.89 -12.23
N SER A 9 14.73 -1.72 -12.35
CA SER A 9 13.37 -1.51 -11.85
C SER A 9 12.35 -2.36 -12.61
N MET A 10 12.44 -2.44 -13.95
CA MET A 10 11.59 -3.33 -14.76
C MET A 10 11.70 -4.80 -14.34
N VAL A 11 12.93 -5.31 -14.17
CA VAL A 11 13.16 -6.71 -13.74
C VAL A 11 12.64 -6.98 -12.32
N TYR A 12 12.71 -6.00 -11.41
CA TYR A 12 12.16 -6.19 -10.06
C TYR A 12 10.64 -6.16 -10.05
N LYS A 13 10.02 -5.30 -10.87
CA LYS A 13 8.56 -5.21 -11.01
C LYS A 13 7.91 -6.54 -11.40
N GLU A 14 8.57 -7.32 -12.25
CA GLU A 14 8.11 -8.66 -12.66
C GLU A 14 8.06 -9.69 -11.52
N LYS A 15 8.81 -9.46 -10.44
CA LYS A 15 8.82 -10.33 -9.26
C LYS A 15 7.72 -10.00 -8.26
N LEU A 16 6.98 -8.91 -8.47
CA LEU A 16 5.97 -8.45 -7.54
C LEU A 16 4.60 -9.02 -7.90
N LYS A 17 3.89 -9.50 -6.89
CA LYS A 17 2.53 -10.02 -7.00
C LYS A 17 1.59 -9.22 -6.12
N ILE A 18 0.38 -8.96 -6.64
CA ILE A 18 -0.70 -8.33 -5.89
C ILE A 18 -1.56 -9.42 -5.23
N ILE A 19 -1.89 -9.22 -3.97
CA ILE A 19 -2.88 -9.98 -3.21
C ILE A 19 -3.95 -9.01 -2.72
N LYS A 20 -5.22 -9.36 -2.88
CA LYS A 20 -6.33 -8.57 -2.32
C LYS A 20 -6.46 -8.84 -0.84
N ARG A 21 -6.78 -7.81 -0.05
CA ARG A 21 -7.07 -7.95 1.38
C ARG A 21 -8.13 -9.03 1.65
N ASN A 22 -9.21 -9.05 0.87
CA ASN A 22 -10.31 -10.01 1.03
C ASN A 22 -9.93 -11.47 0.68
N ALA A 23 -8.77 -11.70 0.06
CA ALA A 23 -8.26 -13.02 -0.25
C ALA A 23 -7.28 -13.56 0.81
N LEU A 24 -6.96 -12.77 1.84
CA LEU A 24 -6.02 -13.16 2.89
C LEU A 24 -6.68 -14.11 3.91
N THR A 25 -5.96 -15.15 4.27
CA THR A 25 -6.22 -15.97 5.46
C THR A 25 -5.93 -15.18 6.74
N ASP A 26 -6.47 -15.61 7.88
CA ASP A 26 -6.22 -14.92 9.17
C ASP A 26 -4.73 -14.87 9.53
N LYS A 27 -3.97 -15.93 9.20
CA LYS A 27 -2.52 -15.96 9.39
C LYS A 27 -1.82 -14.90 8.53
N GLU A 28 -2.27 -14.68 7.30
CA GLU A 28 -1.70 -13.65 6.43
C GLU A 28 -2.11 -12.25 6.88
N LYS A 29 -3.36 -12.06 7.33
CA LYS A 29 -3.79 -10.79 7.93
C LYS A 29 -2.91 -10.40 9.12
N MET A 30 -2.59 -11.35 10.00
CA MET A 30 -1.65 -11.12 11.12
C MET A 30 -0.25 -10.70 10.64
N ARG A 31 0.26 -11.31 9.56
CA ARG A 31 1.55 -10.93 8.97
C ARG A 31 1.51 -9.52 8.36
N VAL A 32 0.39 -9.15 7.73
CA VAL A 32 0.18 -7.80 7.21
C VAL A 32 0.17 -6.77 8.34
N ASP A 33 -0.53 -7.04 9.44
CA ASP A 33 -0.53 -6.15 10.61
C ASP A 33 0.87 -6.03 11.23
N GLN A 34 1.62 -7.13 11.35
CA GLN A 34 3.01 -7.11 11.81
C GLN A 34 3.92 -6.29 10.89
N PHE A 35 3.71 -6.38 9.56
CA PHE A 35 4.44 -5.56 8.59
C PHE A 35 4.13 -4.08 8.77
N ILE A 36 2.84 -3.70 8.86
CA ILE A 36 2.40 -2.31 9.05
C ILE A 36 3.00 -1.71 10.32
N LEU A 37 3.00 -2.48 11.41
CA LEU A 37 3.48 -2.04 12.72
C LEU A 37 5.00 -2.16 12.88
N SER A 38 5.71 -2.70 11.88
CA SER A 38 7.16 -2.78 11.90
C SER A 38 7.78 -1.39 11.80
N GLU A 39 8.86 -1.16 12.56
CA GLU A 39 9.71 0.04 12.46
C GLU A 39 10.29 0.28 11.06
N ASN A 40 10.27 -0.74 10.21
CA ASN A 40 10.81 -0.71 8.85
C ASN A 40 9.79 -0.21 7.82
N THR A 41 8.61 0.24 8.24
CA THR A 41 7.63 0.81 7.33
C THR A 41 7.24 2.23 7.76
N ASN A 42 6.52 2.91 6.90
CA ASN A 42 5.83 4.17 7.21
C ASN A 42 4.37 3.96 7.66
N GLY A 43 4.00 2.72 8.02
CA GLY A 43 2.65 2.38 8.48
C GLY A 43 2.41 2.79 9.94
N GLU A 44 1.14 3.05 10.25
CA GLU A 44 0.67 3.37 11.59
C GLU A 44 -0.46 2.41 12.01
N PHE A 45 -0.80 2.38 13.30
CA PHE A 45 -1.81 1.45 13.82
C PHE A 45 -3.17 1.59 13.12
N ILE A 46 -3.53 2.81 12.69
CA ILE A 46 -4.78 3.09 11.97
C ILE A 46 -4.85 2.39 10.60
N ASN A 47 -3.73 1.95 10.06
CA ASN A 47 -3.66 1.25 8.78
C ASN A 47 -3.81 -0.27 8.94
N SER A 48 -3.73 -0.80 10.18
CA SER A 48 -3.87 -2.22 10.44
C SER A 48 -5.24 -2.75 10.03
N LEU A 49 -5.28 -3.98 9.54
CA LEU A 49 -6.49 -4.70 9.18
C LEU A 49 -7.39 -4.86 10.40
N LYS A 50 -6.81 -5.17 11.56
CA LYS A 50 -7.54 -5.22 12.84
C LYS A 50 -8.22 -3.89 13.18
N TYR A 51 -7.57 -2.75 12.91
CA TYR A 51 -8.20 -1.45 13.12
C TYR A 51 -9.35 -1.21 12.13
N LEU A 52 -9.17 -1.61 10.87
CA LEU A 52 -10.21 -1.46 9.86
C LEU A 52 -11.45 -2.32 10.15
N GLU A 53 -11.28 -3.49 10.76
CA GLU A 53 -12.37 -4.39 11.18
C GLU A 53 -13.28 -3.82 12.29
N TYR A 54 -12.90 -2.72 12.96
CA TYR A 54 -13.82 -2.03 13.90
C TYR A 54 -15.02 -1.38 13.20
N HIS A 55 -14.97 -1.21 11.89
CA HIS A 55 -16.07 -0.65 11.11
C HIS A 55 -17.05 -1.76 10.74
N PRO A 56 -18.36 -1.50 10.73
CA PRO A 56 -19.35 -2.50 10.29
C PRO A 56 -18.99 -3.10 8.94
N GLU A 57 -19.19 -4.42 8.81
CA GLU A 57 -19.12 -5.11 7.53
C GLU A 57 -20.05 -4.40 6.52
N ASP A 58 -19.63 -4.35 5.26
CA ASP A 58 -20.33 -3.68 4.14
C ASP A 58 -20.45 -2.15 4.21
N ARG A 59 -19.85 -1.47 5.19
CA ARG A 59 -19.80 0.00 5.22
C ARG A 59 -19.02 0.59 4.02
N PHE A 60 -18.03 -0.14 3.52
CA PHE A 60 -17.14 0.29 2.46
C PHE A 60 -16.97 -0.80 1.41
N VAL A 61 -16.86 -0.40 0.15
CA VAL A 61 -16.40 -1.29 -0.93
C VAL A 61 -14.87 -1.29 -0.90
N ASP A 62 -14.29 -2.18 -0.09
CA ASP A 62 -12.84 -2.30 0.08
C ASP A 62 -12.17 -2.74 -1.23
N ASP A 63 -11.10 -2.05 -1.59
CA ASP A 63 -10.21 -2.44 -2.67
C ASP A 63 -8.74 -2.35 -2.22
N SER A 64 -8.50 -2.79 -0.98
CA SER A 64 -7.16 -2.78 -0.38
C SER A 64 -6.30 -3.89 -0.97
N ILE A 65 -5.05 -3.55 -1.27
CA ILE A 65 -4.10 -4.47 -1.91
C ILE A 65 -2.78 -4.55 -1.15
N ILE A 66 -2.15 -5.72 -1.23
CA ILE A 66 -0.84 -6.04 -0.68
C ILE A 66 0.05 -6.46 -1.84
N VAL A 67 1.26 -5.91 -1.88
CA VAL A 67 2.30 -6.27 -2.84
C VAL A 67 3.34 -7.12 -2.14
N VAL A 68 3.54 -8.34 -2.65
CA VAL A 68 4.51 -9.29 -2.14
C VAL A 68 5.54 -9.64 -3.21
N ASP A 69 6.73 -10.04 -2.78
CA ASP A 69 7.70 -10.73 -3.64
C ASP A 69 7.19 -12.16 -3.91
N ALA A 70 7.01 -12.50 -5.19
CA ALA A 70 6.37 -13.74 -5.62
C ALA A 70 7.20 -15.01 -5.32
N CYS A 71 8.50 -14.87 -5.10
CA CYS A 71 9.38 -16.01 -4.80
C CYS A 71 9.46 -16.30 -3.30
N SER A 72 9.39 -15.25 -2.47
CA SER A 72 9.61 -15.35 -1.02
C SER A 72 8.37 -15.11 -0.17
N ASP A 73 7.26 -14.68 -0.78
CA ASP A 73 6.04 -14.19 -0.11
C ASP A 73 6.29 -13.02 0.87
N THR A 74 7.43 -12.34 0.72
CA THR A 74 7.77 -11.19 1.58
C THR A 74 6.92 -9.98 1.19
N ILE A 75 6.23 -9.37 2.15
CA ILE A 75 5.46 -8.13 1.92
C ILE A 75 6.43 -6.99 1.63
N ARG A 76 6.22 -6.29 0.51
CA ARG A 76 7.05 -5.17 0.04
C ARG A 76 6.34 -3.83 0.12
N GLY A 77 5.02 -3.85 0.10
CA GLY A 77 4.19 -2.69 0.36
C GLY A 77 2.71 -3.02 0.29
N LEU A 78 1.87 -2.05 0.61
CA LEU A 78 0.42 -2.18 0.55
C LEU A 78 -0.25 -0.81 0.43
N MET A 79 -1.52 -0.83 0.06
CA MET A 79 -2.37 0.35 0.10
C MET A 79 -3.75 -0.06 0.63
N MET A 80 -4.18 0.61 1.70
CA MET A 80 -5.53 0.49 2.22
C MET A 80 -6.41 1.50 1.49
N ALA A 81 -7.35 1.00 0.70
CA ALA A 81 -8.19 1.83 -0.16
C ALA A 81 -9.62 1.28 -0.24
N ALA A 82 -10.58 2.17 -0.49
CA ALA A 82 -11.94 1.79 -0.79
C ALA A 82 -12.53 2.70 -1.85
N GLN A 83 -13.53 2.22 -2.57
CA GLN A 83 -14.29 3.05 -3.50
C GLN A 83 -14.97 4.19 -2.73
N ARG A 84 -14.99 5.38 -3.31
CA ARG A 84 -15.71 6.52 -2.74
C ARG A 84 -17.22 6.28 -2.81
N GLN A 85 -17.91 6.46 -1.70
CA GLN A 85 -19.36 6.34 -1.66
C GLN A 85 -20.01 7.36 -2.62
N GLY A 86 -20.89 6.89 -3.50
CA GLY A 86 -21.55 7.73 -4.51
C GLY A 86 -20.70 8.06 -5.74
N GLU A 87 -19.42 7.69 -5.79
CA GLU A 87 -18.50 7.98 -6.91
C GLU A 87 -17.73 6.70 -7.33
N PRO A 88 -18.35 5.80 -8.11
CA PRO A 88 -17.76 4.49 -8.41
C PRO A 88 -16.45 4.49 -9.19
N SER A 89 -16.19 5.54 -9.98
CA SER A 89 -14.92 5.70 -10.70
C SER A 89 -13.80 6.30 -9.85
N THR A 90 -14.04 6.56 -8.55
CA THR A 90 -13.05 7.13 -7.63
C THR A 90 -12.65 6.15 -6.55
N ILE A 91 -11.35 5.90 -6.42
CA ILE A 91 -10.75 5.22 -5.28
C ILE A 91 -10.17 6.25 -4.32
N VAL A 92 -10.37 6.03 -3.02
CA VAL A 92 -9.79 6.87 -1.97
C VAL A 92 -9.03 6.03 -0.97
N SER A 93 -8.04 6.63 -0.32
CA SER A 93 -7.48 6.11 0.93
C SER A 93 -8.59 5.67 1.88
N HIS A 94 -8.48 4.46 2.41
CA HIS A 94 -9.58 3.76 3.07
C HIS A 94 -10.29 4.67 4.10
N PRO A 95 -11.60 4.98 3.95
CA PRO A 95 -12.28 5.96 4.79
C PRO A 95 -12.41 5.56 6.26
N GLY A 96 -12.21 4.29 6.59
CA GLY A 96 -12.03 3.80 7.96
C GLY A 96 -10.70 4.19 8.61
N THR A 97 -9.87 5.01 7.96
CA THR A 97 -8.62 5.56 8.50
C THR A 97 -8.63 7.08 8.43
N THR A 98 -7.91 7.73 9.33
CA THR A 98 -7.67 9.19 9.25
C THR A 98 -6.80 9.53 8.03
N PHE A 99 -5.77 8.72 7.78
CA PHE A 99 -4.90 8.78 6.61
C PHE A 99 -4.49 7.36 6.19
N ALA A 100 -4.31 7.15 4.88
CA ALA A 100 -3.84 5.87 4.34
C ALA A 100 -3.15 6.09 3.00
N GLY A 101 -1.87 6.46 3.03
CA GLY A 101 -1.01 6.42 1.85
C GLY A 101 -0.45 5.01 1.59
N PRO A 102 0.35 4.85 0.52
CA PRO A 102 1.16 3.66 0.32
C PRO A 102 2.05 3.39 1.55
N ILE A 103 2.00 2.16 2.06
CA ILE A 103 2.90 1.67 3.09
C ILE A 103 3.96 0.83 2.43
N ILE A 104 5.23 1.14 2.65
CA ILE A 104 6.36 0.55 1.91
C ILE A 104 7.41 0.02 2.90
N ASP A 105 8.04 -1.09 2.52
CA ASP A 105 9.23 -1.61 3.18
C ASP A 105 10.43 -0.66 2.93
N ARG A 106 10.85 0.06 3.97
CA ARG A 106 11.96 1.03 3.92
C ARG A 106 13.34 0.36 3.80
N LYS A 107 13.43 -0.98 3.92
CA LYS A 107 14.66 -1.71 3.65
C LYS A 107 14.95 -1.87 2.15
N LEU A 108 13.97 -1.59 1.31
CA LEU A 108 14.12 -1.65 -0.14
C LEU A 108 14.99 -0.52 -0.66
N ARG A 109 15.74 -0.79 -1.73
CA ARG A 109 16.46 0.25 -2.46
C ARG A 109 15.47 1.16 -3.18
N ILE A 110 15.88 2.39 -3.46
CA ILE A 110 15.02 3.40 -4.13
C ILE A 110 14.37 2.86 -5.41
N GLN A 111 15.10 2.09 -6.25
CA GLN A 111 14.51 1.52 -7.48
C GLN A 111 13.46 0.45 -7.19
N GLU A 112 13.61 -0.30 -6.11
CA GLU A 112 12.64 -1.31 -5.68
C GLU A 112 11.41 -0.64 -5.08
N ILE A 113 11.59 0.41 -4.28
CA ILE A 113 10.51 1.26 -3.77
C ILE A 113 9.69 1.83 -4.93
N GLN A 114 10.35 2.42 -5.94
CA GLN A 114 9.68 2.91 -7.15
C GLN A 114 8.87 1.82 -7.84
N SER A 115 9.43 0.62 -7.96
CA SER A 115 8.74 -0.52 -8.59
C SER A 115 7.51 -0.96 -7.79
N VAL A 116 7.57 -0.95 -6.45
CA VAL A 116 6.43 -1.26 -5.59
C VAL A 116 5.35 -0.19 -5.72
N LEU A 117 5.73 1.10 -5.68
CA LEU A 117 4.80 2.21 -5.87
C LEU A 117 4.11 2.14 -7.24
N ASP A 118 4.88 1.86 -8.30
CA ASP A 118 4.34 1.68 -9.64
C ASP A 118 3.31 0.54 -9.69
N VAL A 119 3.58 -0.60 -9.04
CA VAL A 119 2.61 -1.72 -8.98
C VAL A 119 1.34 -1.31 -8.25
N LEU A 120 1.47 -0.61 -7.11
CA LEU A 120 0.33 -0.13 -6.34
C LEU A 120 -0.53 0.85 -7.13
N LEU A 121 0.07 1.83 -7.80
CA LEU A 121 -0.64 2.87 -8.54
C LEU A 121 -1.22 2.34 -9.85
N THR A 122 -0.44 1.59 -10.65
CA THR A 122 -0.93 0.93 -11.88
C THR A 122 -2.11 0.00 -11.56
N TYR A 123 -2.06 -0.62 -10.38
CA TYR A 123 -3.21 -1.04 -9.57
C TYR A 123 -4.55 -0.42 -9.95
N TYR A 124 -4.68 0.79 -9.41
CA TYR A 124 -5.88 1.57 -9.32
C TYR A 124 -6.14 2.35 -10.61
N GLU A 125 -5.10 2.81 -11.31
CA GLU A 125 -5.22 3.53 -12.59
C GLU A 125 -5.94 2.71 -13.66
N LYS A 126 -5.85 1.37 -13.59
CA LYS A 126 -6.56 0.46 -14.50
C LYS A 126 -8.05 0.31 -14.19
N LYS A 127 -8.49 0.72 -12.99
CA LYS A 127 -9.82 0.43 -12.44
C LYS A 127 -10.64 1.67 -12.12
N TYR A 128 -9.97 2.79 -11.88
CA TYR A 128 -10.55 4.04 -11.40
C TYR A 128 -10.01 5.21 -12.22
N GLU A 129 -10.88 6.19 -12.47
CA GLU A 129 -10.53 7.43 -13.17
C GLU A 129 -9.80 8.41 -12.24
N VAL A 130 -10.12 8.34 -10.94
CA VAL A 130 -9.57 9.25 -9.92
C VAL A 130 -9.04 8.45 -8.74
N ILE A 131 -7.83 8.79 -8.30
CA ILE A 131 -7.18 8.24 -7.11
C ILE A 131 -6.96 9.39 -6.11
N CYS A 132 -7.68 9.39 -4.99
CA CYS A 132 -7.46 10.36 -3.91
C CYS A 132 -6.68 9.75 -2.76
N ILE A 133 -5.41 10.11 -2.64
CA ILE A 133 -4.55 9.68 -1.54
C ILE A 133 -4.64 10.68 -0.39
N LYS A 134 -4.89 10.19 0.83
CA LYS A 134 -4.80 10.92 2.10
C LYS A 134 -3.46 10.57 2.76
N PRO A 135 -2.39 11.36 2.52
CA PRO A 135 -1.10 11.10 3.13
C PRO A 135 -1.15 11.34 4.65
N ALA A 136 -0.21 10.73 5.37
CA ALA A 136 -0.04 11.03 6.80
C ALA A 136 0.25 12.53 7.00
N PRO A 137 -0.42 13.21 7.95
CA PRO A 137 -0.10 14.59 8.27
C PRO A 137 1.34 14.70 8.80
N MET A 138 2.02 15.82 8.52
CA MET A 138 3.43 16.01 8.87
C MET A 138 3.74 15.80 10.35
N CYS A 139 2.82 16.14 11.26
CA CYS A 139 3.00 15.98 12.71
C CYS A 139 3.02 14.51 13.17
N TYR A 140 2.60 13.56 12.33
CA TYR A 140 2.67 12.12 12.61
C TYR A 140 3.88 11.45 11.95
N MET A 141 4.66 12.17 11.14
CA MET A 141 5.77 11.57 10.41
C MET A 141 7.07 11.60 11.22
N LYS A 142 7.71 10.45 11.36
CA LYS A 142 9.07 10.33 11.93
C LYS A 142 10.16 10.91 11.02
N GLN A 143 9.85 11.10 9.74
CA GLN A 143 10.75 11.62 8.70
C GLN A 143 10.12 12.84 8.05
N LEU A 144 10.91 13.88 7.79
CA LEU A 144 10.42 15.12 7.18
C LEU A 144 9.87 14.85 5.78
N TYR A 145 8.75 15.51 5.47
CA TYR A 145 8.13 15.46 4.14
C TYR A 145 9.12 15.90 3.06
N GLY A 146 9.28 15.09 2.01
CA GLY A 146 10.14 15.41 0.86
C GLY A 146 11.61 15.02 1.00
N ILE A 147 12.01 14.30 2.06
CA ILE A 147 13.37 13.78 2.25
C ILE A 147 13.36 12.25 2.16
N ILE A 148 14.18 11.69 1.26
CA ILE A 148 14.49 10.25 1.16
C ILE A 148 15.93 10.08 1.63
N ASP A 149 16.17 9.20 2.58
CA ASP A 149 17.49 8.77 3.07
C ASP A 149 18.19 7.78 2.13
#